data_AF-A0A5C8CWJ4-F1
#
_entry.id   AF-A0A5C8CWJ4-F1
#
_cell.length_a   1.000
_cell.length_b   1.000
_cell.length_c   1.000
_cell.angle_alpha   90.00
_cell.angle_beta   90.00
_cell.angle_gamma   90.00
#
_symmetry.space_group_name_H-M   'P 1'
#
loop_
_entity.id
_entity.type
_entity.pdbx_description
1 polymer ?
#
loop_
_entity_poly.entity_id
_entity_poly.type
_entity_poly.pdbx_seq_one_letter_code
_entity_poly.pdbx_strand_id
1 'polypeptide(L)' 'MRDKRKKFVGLAEARVTKAIGQLRLVGNLSNRSAYEFTDEDVRKIFKALQKELDAAKSRFGGEGSGRDGEFRLE' A
#
# COMPACT_ATOMS: atom_id res chain seq x y z
N MET A 1 -7.50 -22.79 21.49
CA MET A 1 -7.04 -21.52 20.87
C MET A 1 -7.69 -21.40 19.49
N ARG A 2 -8.57 -20.42 19.28
CA ARG A 2 -9.07 -20.11 17.93
C ARG A 2 -7.86 -19.76 17.06
N ASP A 3 -7.67 -20.50 15.98
CA ASP A 3 -6.44 -20.49 15.19
C ASP A 3 -6.10 -19.06 14.70
N LYS A 4 -5.11 -18.44 15.35
CA LYS A 4 -4.65 -17.07 15.07
C LYS A 4 -4.24 -16.93 13.60
N ARG A 5 -3.68 -18.00 13.01
CA ARG A 5 -3.31 -18.03 11.60
C ARG A 5 -4.54 -18.00 10.71
N LYS A 6 -5.54 -18.84 10.97
CA LYS A 6 -6.81 -18.84 10.21
C LYS A 6 -7.50 -17.47 10.27
N LYS A 7 -7.54 -16.83 11.45
CA LYS A 7 -8.08 -15.46 11.60
C LYS A 7 -7.29 -14.44 10.78
N PHE A 8 -5.95 -14.50 10.81
CA PHE A 8 -5.10 -13.61 10.01
C PHE A 8 -5.35 -13.77 8.52
N VAL A 9 -5.36 -15.01 8.01
CA VAL A 9 -5.57 -15.31 6.58
C VAL A 9 -6.90 -14.74 6.10
N GLY A 10 -8.01 -15.06 6.78
CA GLY A 10 -9.33 -14.56 6.37
C GLY A 10 -9.45 -13.03 6.40
N LEU A 11 -8.79 -12.37 7.36
CA LEU A 11 -8.74 -10.90 7.39
C LEU A 11 -7.86 -10.33 6.28
N ALA A 12 -6.71 -10.95 5.99
CA ALA A 12 -5.79 -10.51 4.95
C ALA A 12 -6.44 -10.62 3.57
N GLU A 13 -7.03 -11.77 3.24
CA GLU A 13 -7.72 -12.00 1.97
C GLU A 13 -8.85 -10.98 1.75
N ALA A 14 -9.71 -10.79 2.77
CA ALA A 14 -10.81 -9.84 2.68
C ALA A 14 -10.34 -8.39 2.50
N ARG A 15 -9.28 -7.98 3.21
CA ARG A 15 -8.75 -6.60 3.13
C ARG A 15 -8.03 -6.34 1.81
N VAL A 16 -7.16 -7.27 1.38
CA VAL A 16 -6.41 -7.15 0.12
C VAL A 16 -7.35 -7.14 -1.07
N THR A 17 -8.37 -8.02 -1.09
CA THR A 17 -9.38 -8.03 -2.15
C THR A 17 -10.11 -6.69 -2.26
N LYS A 18 -10.52 -6.10 -1.13
CA LYS A 18 -11.14 -4.78 -1.11
C LYS A 18 -10.21 -3.69 -1.62
N ALA A 19 -8.94 -3.69 -1.19
CA ALA A 19 -7.94 -2.72 -1.63
C ALA A 19 -7.72 -2.80 -3.16
N ILE A 20 -7.58 -4.00 -3.72
CA ILE A 20 -7.48 -4.21 -5.17
C ILE A 20 -8.72 -3.65 -5.89
N GLY A 21 -9.91 -3.90 -5.36
CA GLY A 21 -11.16 -3.34 -5.90
C GLY A 21 -11.16 -1.82 -5.94
N GLN A 22 -10.74 -1.16 -4.84
CA GLN A 22 -10.63 0.30 -4.79
C GLN A 22 -9.58 0.84 -5.76
N LEU A 23 -8.43 0.17 -5.90
CA LEU A 23 -7.40 0.55 -6.87
C LEU A 23 -7.89 0.46 -8.30
N ARG A 24 -8.72 -0.53 -8.65
CA ARG A 24 -9.37 -0.61 -9.97
C ARG A 24 -10.30 0.59 -10.20
N LEU A 25 -11.09 0.99 -9.20
CA LEU A 25 -11.96 2.16 -9.30
C LEU A 25 -11.16 3.45 -9.47
N VAL A 26 -10.04 3.60 -8.76
CA VAL A 26 -9.10 4.71 -9.00
C VAL A 26 -8.57 4.67 -10.44
N GLY A 27 -8.22 3.48 -10.95
CA GLY A 27 -7.80 3.31 -12.35
C GLY A 27 -8.85 3.74 -13.37
N ASN A 28 -10.14 3.52 -13.09
CA ASN A 28 -11.23 3.94 -13.97
C ASN A 28 -11.33 5.47 -14.13
N LEU A 29 -10.79 6.26 -13.19
CA LEU A 29 -10.71 7.71 -13.30
C LEU A 29 -9.79 8.18 -14.44
N SER A 30 -8.98 7.29 -15.01
CA SER A 30 -8.16 7.59 -16.19
C SER A 30 -8.99 7.88 -17.45
N ASN A 31 -10.29 7.61 -17.45
CA ASN A 31 -11.15 7.88 -18.59
C ASN A 31 -11.33 9.39 -18.83
N ARG A 32 -10.46 9.96 -19.66
CA ARG A 32 -10.49 11.39 -20.05
C ARG A 32 -11.73 11.80 -20.85
N SER A 33 -12.53 10.87 -21.36
CA SER A 33 -13.82 11.21 -21.98
C SER A 33 -14.91 11.54 -20.95
N ALA A 34 -14.77 11.04 -19.72
CA ALA A 34 -15.71 11.27 -18.62
C ALA A 34 -15.19 12.28 -17.58
N TYR A 35 -13.87 12.47 -17.50
CA TYR A 35 -13.22 13.25 -16.45
C TYR A 35 -12.12 14.15 -16.99
N GLU A 36 -11.94 15.31 -16.37
CA GLU A 36 -10.79 16.17 -16.56
C GLU A 36 -9.86 16.07 -15.35
N PHE A 37 -8.57 15.92 -15.61
CA PHE A 37 -7.54 15.86 -14.59
C PHE A 37 -6.17 16.23 -15.17
N THR A 38 -5.32 16.76 -14.31
CA THR A 38 -3.95 17.12 -14.64
C THR A 38 -2.97 16.02 -14.26
N ASP A 39 -1.76 16.10 -14.80
CA ASP A 39 -0.68 15.20 -14.38
C ASP A 39 -0.25 15.42 -12.93
N GLU A 40 -0.55 16.60 -12.36
CA GLU A 40 -0.33 16.87 -10.94
C GLU A 40 -1.32 16.10 -10.06
N ASP A 41 -2.59 15.99 -10.47
CA ASP A 41 -3.61 15.21 -9.76
C ASP A 41 -3.22 13.74 -9.73
N VAL A 42 -2.81 13.18 -10.88
CA VAL A 42 -2.31 11.81 -10.99
C VAL A 42 -1.13 11.59 -10.05
N ARG A 43 -0.14 12.49 -10.05
CA ARG A 43 1.02 12.41 -9.14
C ARG A 43 0.61 12.42 -7.67
N LYS A 44 -0.31 13.32 -7.28
CA LYS A 44 -0.80 13.41 -5.88
C LYS A 44 -1.51 12.13 -5.45
N ILE A 45 -2.39 11.59 -6.30
CA ILE A 45 -3.13 10.35 -6.03
C ILE A 45 -2.16 9.20 -5.76
N PHE A 46 -1.23 8.94 -6.67
CA PHE A 46 -0.33 7.80 -6.54
C PHE A 46 0.72 8.00 -5.44
N LYS A 47 1.17 9.24 -5.18
CA LYS A 47 2.03 9.54 -4.03
C LYS A 47 1.35 9.23 -2.70
N ALA A 48 0.07 9.57 -2.55
CA ALA A 48 -0.69 9.28 -1.35
C ALA A 48 -0.89 7.77 -1.15
N LEU A 49 -1.25 7.04 -2.23
CA LEU A 49 -1.40 5.58 -2.21
C LEU A 49 -0.09 4.88 -1.86
N GLN A 50 1.03 5.30 -2.46
CA GLN A 50 2.34 4.72 -2.18
C GLN A 50 2.76 4.94 -0.74
N LYS A 51 2.56 6.15 -0.20
CA LYS A 51 2.87 6.46 1.22
C LYS A 51 2.14 5.53 2.18
N GLU A 52 0.86 5.26 1.93
CA GLU A 52 0.07 4.36 2.78
C GLU A 52 0.52 2.89 2.62
N LEU A 53 0.87 2.46 1.40
CA LEU A 53 1.44 1.13 1.17
C LEU A 53 2.76 0.94 1.91
N ASP A 54 3.64 1.93 1.88
CA ASP A 54 4.93 1.89 2.57
C ASP A 54 4.73 1.88 4.09
N ALA A 55 3.79 2.69 4.61
CA ALA A 55 3.43 2.69 6.03
C ALA A 55 2.81 1.36 6.48
N ALA A 56 1.97 0.72 5.65
CA ALA A 56 1.44 -0.60 5.95
C ALA A 56 2.56 -1.66 5.95
N LYS A 57 3.48 -1.61 4.98
CA LYS A 57 4.63 -2.52 4.86
C LYS A 57 5.58 -2.41 6.06
N SER A 58 5.88 -1.19 6.52
CA SER A 58 6.79 -0.97 7.65
C SER A 58 6.31 -1.63 8.95
N ARG A 59 4.99 -1.73 9.16
CA ARG A 59 4.40 -2.41 10.33
C ARG A 59 4.64 -3.92 10.35
N PHE A 60 4.91 -4.54 9.20
CA PHE A 60 5.33 -5.95 9.12
C PHE A 60 6.85 -6.12 9.31
N GLY A 61 7.63 -5.05 9.16
CA GLY A 61 9.09 -5.07 9.29
C GLY A 61 9.63 -5.13 10.73
N GLY A 62 8.79 -4.84 11.73
CA GLY A 62 9.15 -4.87 13.15
C GLY A 62 10.13 -3.76 13.59
N GLU A 63 10.01 -3.34 14.84
CA GLU A 63 11.04 -2.56 15.57
C GLU A 63 12.30 -3.43 15.74
N GLY A 64 13.11 -3.52 14.68
CA GLY A 64 14.29 -4.39 14.66
C GLY A 64 15.19 -4.22 13.43
N SER A 65 15.22 -3.04 12.80
CA SER A 65 16.38 -2.66 11.97
C SER A 65 17.26 -1.74 12.81
N GLY A 66 18.47 -2.23 13.06
CA GLY A 66 19.33 -1.81 14.15
C GLY A 66 19.84 -0.37 14.08
N ARG A 67 20.53 -0.04 15.18
CA ARG A 67 21.49 1.07 15.31
C ARG A 67 22.09 1.50 13.98
N ASP A 68 22.14 2.81 13.79
CA ASP A 68 23.15 3.49 12.99
C ASP A 68 24.54 2.84 13.14
N GLY A 69 25.26 2.70 12.03
CA GLY A 69 26.64 2.24 11.94
C GLY A 69 26.71 0.74 11.56
N GLU A 70 27.18 0.35 10.38
CA GLU A 70 28.39 0.79 9.71
C GLU A 70 28.25 0.48 8.21
N PHE A 71 28.27 1.53 7.38
CA PHE A 71 28.44 1.38 5.93
C PHE A 71 29.93 1.08 5.66
N ARG A 72 30.22 0.02 4.91
CA ARG A 72 31.55 -0.24 4.35
C ARG A 72 31.50 -0.20 2.83
N LEU A 73 32.51 0.46 2.27
CA LEU A 73 32.91 0.32 0.87
C LEU A 73 33.98 -0.77 0.79
N GLU A 74 33.62 -1.90 0.22
CA GLU A 74 34.50 -2.68 -0.66
C GLU A 74 33.73 -2.99 -1.93
#